data_AF-A0A8J9ZBI5-F1
#
_entry.id   AF-A0A8J9ZBI5-F1
#
_cell.length_a   1.000
_cell.length_b   1.000
_cell.length_c   1.000
_cell.angle_alpha   90.00
_cell.angle_beta   90.00
_cell.angle_gamma   90.00
#
_symmetry.space_group_name_H-M   'P 1'
#
loop_
_entity.id
_entity.type
_entity.pdbx_description
1 polymer ?
#
loop_
_entity_poly.entity_id
_entity_poly.type
_entity_poly.pdbx_seq_one_letter_code
_entity_poly.pdbx_strand_id
1 'polypeptide(L)'
;MPKNRFTHYAVARGRNPGIYTDWTQTKQQIDGFSSARYKGFSSEAEARDWMDENSNSILQQNKNDVGVAKATTNEKGAAQSGANQSLPKAGKGQSRDSSKRQSKNETSESDRLTGNHVISKERTGNADDLSEALSELQITKPLTFKEAVATFRPGIYKGDVIKRLWSSLLQSWFERGARVYIVSPWMDKKTIGYVKNRLMTDQSSIQALYIRDPCFTDKNGKETSLAEAMRGVFSETEANRIRCLRVGTDRETDGKAYFHCKFVAGKYENHVEILVTSANFNDHHFNPLQRDSVILLSENSRDFETRYLSKLDNVTKEVSLATLLKK
;
A
#
# COMPACT_ATOMS: atom_id res chain seq x y z
N MET A 1 -2.35 -51.78 13.76
CA MET A 1 -1.96 -50.55 13.02
C MET A 1 -0.83 -49.88 13.78
N PRO A 2 0.26 -49.42 13.14
CA PRO A 2 1.31 -48.72 13.86
C PRO A 2 0.74 -47.44 14.45
N LYS A 3 0.86 -47.28 15.78
CA LYS A 3 0.42 -46.08 16.49
C LYS A 3 1.28 -44.92 16.02
N ASN A 4 0.66 -43.89 15.43
CA ASN A 4 1.37 -42.67 15.11
C ASN A 4 1.94 -42.09 16.41
N ARG A 5 3.25 -41.82 16.43
CA ARG A 5 3.97 -41.40 17.64
C ARG A 5 3.48 -40.06 18.20
N PHE A 6 2.81 -39.25 17.36
CA PHE A 6 2.37 -37.89 17.65
C PHE A 6 0.91 -37.72 17.24
N THR A 7 0.19 -36.87 17.99
CA THR A 7 -1.22 -36.54 17.77
C THR A 7 -1.39 -35.19 17.07
N HIS A 8 -0.36 -34.33 17.14
CA HIS A 8 -0.35 -32.99 16.55
C HIS A 8 0.95 -32.77 15.79
N TYR A 9 0.88 -32.11 14.65
CA TYR A 9 2.00 -31.81 13.76
C TYR A 9 1.96 -30.33 13.41
N ALA A 10 2.93 -29.58 13.90
CA ALA A 10 3.10 -28.17 13.57
C ALA A 10 3.93 -28.04 12.29
N VAL A 11 3.43 -27.29 11.30
CA VAL A 11 4.13 -26.91 10.08
C VAL A 11 4.38 -25.40 10.16
N ALA A 12 5.61 -25.01 10.49
CA ALA A 12 6.03 -23.61 10.52
C ALA A 12 6.40 -23.10 9.10
N ARG A 13 6.88 -24.01 8.24
CA ARG A 13 7.16 -23.71 6.83
C ARG A 13 6.76 -24.89 5.94
N GLY A 14 5.85 -24.61 5.02
CA GLY A 14 5.27 -25.55 4.05
C GLY A 14 4.30 -24.80 3.13
N ARG A 15 3.54 -25.52 2.29
CA ARG A 15 2.53 -24.94 1.40
C ARG A 15 1.49 -24.12 2.17
N ASN A 16 1.00 -24.68 3.27
CA ASN A 16 0.11 -24.01 4.22
C ASN A 16 0.65 -24.25 5.64
N PRO A 17 1.23 -23.24 6.31
CA PRO A 17 1.63 -23.36 7.71
C PRO A 17 0.41 -23.52 8.64
N GLY A 18 0.55 -24.31 9.69
CA GLY A 18 -0.54 -24.62 10.62
C GLY A 18 -0.27 -25.86 11.47
N ILE A 19 -1.20 -26.19 12.37
CA ILE A 19 -1.14 -27.40 13.21
C ILE A 19 -2.18 -28.40 12.66
N TYR A 20 -1.72 -29.61 12.39
CA TYR A 20 -2.51 -30.71 11.82
C TYR A 20 -2.55 -31.87 12.79
N THR A 21 -3.65 -32.61 12.84
CA THR A 21 -3.76 -33.83 13.67
C THR A 21 -3.55 -35.12 12.87
N ASP A 22 -3.39 -34.99 11.55
CA ASP A 22 -3.18 -36.11 10.62
C ASP A 22 -1.86 -35.97 9.85
N TRP A 23 -1.11 -37.08 9.77
CA TRP A 23 0.17 -37.12 9.07
C TRP A 23 0.00 -37.02 7.55
N THR A 24 -1.08 -37.56 6.98
CA THR A 24 -1.31 -37.51 5.53
C THR A 24 -1.50 -36.06 5.08
N GLN A 25 -2.31 -35.28 5.82
CA GLN A 25 -2.49 -33.85 5.59
C GLN A 25 -1.21 -33.06 5.82
N THR A 26 -0.48 -33.35 6.89
CA THR A 26 0.83 -32.73 7.19
C THR A 26 1.80 -32.96 6.02
N LYS A 27 1.91 -34.21 5.55
CA LYS A 27 2.79 -34.60 4.45
C LYS A 27 2.48 -33.81 3.18
N GLN A 28 1.21 -33.62 2.84
CA GLN A 28 0.82 -32.80 1.69
C GLN A 28 1.34 -31.34 1.78
N GLN A 29 1.57 -30.81 2.98
CA GLN A 29 2.10 -29.45 3.14
C GLN A 29 3.62 -29.37 2.99
N ILE A 30 4.34 -30.45 3.29
CA ILE A 30 5.81 -30.45 3.38
C ILE A 30 6.49 -31.25 2.26
N ASP A 31 5.80 -32.20 1.63
CA ASP A 31 6.39 -33.14 0.69
C ASP A 31 6.78 -32.42 -0.62
N GLY A 32 8.05 -32.53 -1.00
CA GLY A 32 8.63 -31.76 -2.11
C GLY A 32 8.69 -30.24 -1.87
N PHE A 33 8.40 -29.74 -0.67
CA PHE A 33 8.52 -28.32 -0.34
C PHE A 33 9.95 -28.03 0.14
N SER A 34 10.71 -27.23 -0.63
CA SER A 34 12.09 -26.90 -0.27
C SER A 34 12.15 -26.20 1.10
N SER A 35 13.03 -26.70 1.97
CA SER A 35 13.25 -26.16 3.32
C SER A 35 12.00 -26.19 4.22
N ALA A 36 11.14 -27.21 4.09
CA ALA A 36 10.02 -27.42 4.99
C ALA A 36 10.47 -27.55 6.45
N ARG A 37 9.75 -26.91 7.38
CA ARG A 37 10.03 -26.93 8.82
C ARG A 37 8.77 -27.36 9.56
N TYR A 38 8.82 -28.56 10.15
CA TYR A 38 7.69 -29.15 10.86
C TYR A 38 8.17 -30.00 12.04
N LYS A 39 7.30 -30.21 13.03
CA LYS A 39 7.58 -31.05 14.20
C LYS A 39 6.29 -31.67 14.76
N GLY A 40 6.38 -32.91 15.26
CA GLY A 40 5.28 -33.63 15.89
C GLY A 40 5.29 -33.47 17.42
N PHE A 41 4.11 -33.39 18.02
CA PHE A 41 3.85 -33.18 19.44
C PHE A 41 2.75 -34.11 19.95
N SER A 42 2.76 -34.36 21.27
CA SER A 42 1.74 -35.15 21.95
C SER A 42 0.56 -34.31 22.41
N SER A 43 0.71 -32.98 22.45
CA SER A 43 -0.34 -32.03 22.83
C SER A 43 -0.44 -30.87 21.83
N GLU A 44 -1.63 -30.27 21.75
CA GLU A 44 -1.86 -29.08 20.93
C GLU A 44 -1.15 -27.85 21.49
N ALA A 45 -1.06 -27.72 22.82
CA ALA A 45 -0.40 -26.60 23.48
C ALA A 45 1.08 -26.51 23.11
N GLU A 46 1.83 -27.61 23.21
CA GLU A 46 3.24 -27.66 22.80
C GLU A 46 3.43 -27.35 21.31
N ALA A 47 2.47 -27.79 20.46
CA ALA A 47 2.50 -27.48 19.04
C ALA A 47 2.29 -25.99 18.77
N ARG A 48 1.42 -25.31 19.54
CA ARG A 48 1.19 -23.86 19.46
C ARG A 48 2.39 -23.06 19.95
N ASP A 49 2.94 -23.40 21.12
CA ASP A 49 4.13 -22.74 21.65
C ASP A 49 5.31 -22.83 20.67
N TRP A 50 5.51 -24.02 20.09
CA TRP A 50 6.52 -24.19 19.06
C TRP A 50 6.19 -23.39 17.79
N MET A 51 4.93 -23.31 17.36
CA MET A 51 4.56 -22.46 16.22
C MET A 51 4.85 -20.99 16.50
N ASP A 52 4.60 -20.50 17.71
CA ASP A 52 4.84 -19.11 18.08
C ASP A 52 6.35 -18.79 18.08
N GLU A 53 7.18 -19.68 18.62
CA GLU A 53 8.64 -19.57 18.54
C GLU A 53 9.17 -19.61 17.09
N ASN A 54 8.54 -20.41 16.23
CA ASN A 54 9.04 -20.70 14.89
C ASN A 54 8.38 -19.83 13.80
N SER A 55 7.29 -19.13 14.10
CA SER A 55 6.61 -18.15 13.25
C SER A 55 7.45 -16.89 13.03
N ASN A 56 8.34 -16.58 13.98
CA ASN A 56 9.36 -15.53 13.90
C ASN A 56 10.43 -15.76 12.82
N SER A 57 10.44 -16.92 12.15
CA SER A 57 11.45 -17.27 11.14
C SER A 57 11.06 -16.99 9.68
N ILE A 58 9.82 -16.56 9.40
CA ILE A 58 9.39 -16.19 8.04
C ILE A 58 10.16 -14.95 7.49
N LEU A 59 10.81 -14.17 8.37
CA LEU A 59 11.54 -12.96 7.98
C LEU A 59 13.08 -13.07 7.94
N GLN A 60 13.67 -14.23 8.27
CA GLN A 60 15.15 -14.36 8.34
C GLN A 60 15.82 -15.17 7.22
N GLN A 61 15.09 -15.68 6.22
CA GLN A 61 15.68 -16.54 5.18
C GLN A 61 16.06 -15.87 3.84
N ASN A 62 16.03 -14.54 3.73
CA ASN A 62 16.51 -13.85 2.52
C ASN A 62 17.91 -13.22 2.66
N LYS A 63 18.73 -13.67 3.63
CA LYS A 63 20.09 -13.13 3.83
C LYS A 63 21.25 -14.07 3.57
N ASN A 64 21.04 -15.36 3.31
CA ASN A 64 22.12 -16.31 3.07
C ASN A 64 21.90 -17.13 1.79
N ASP A 65 22.00 -16.50 0.62
CA ASP A 65 22.58 -17.19 -0.54
C ASP A 65 23.21 -16.17 -1.50
N VAL A 66 24.43 -15.75 -1.18
CA VAL A 66 25.38 -15.21 -2.16
C VAL A 66 26.67 -15.97 -1.94
N GLY A 67 27.08 -16.79 -2.92
CA GLY A 67 28.50 -17.03 -3.13
C GLY A 67 28.92 -18.37 -3.72
N VAL A 68 29.37 -18.28 -4.98
CA VAL A 68 30.54 -18.99 -5.54
C VAL A 68 30.31 -20.40 -6.08
N ALA A 69 30.29 -20.51 -7.42
CA ALA A 69 30.84 -21.65 -8.12
C ALA A 69 31.78 -21.15 -9.23
N LYS A 70 33.06 -21.45 -9.07
CA LYS A 70 34.12 -21.40 -10.08
C LYS A 70 34.49 -22.85 -10.39
N ALA A 71 34.65 -23.19 -11.68
CA ALA A 71 35.58 -24.17 -12.26
C ALA A 71 34.99 -25.09 -13.37
N THR A 72 35.54 -24.90 -14.58
CA THR A 72 36.15 -25.90 -15.50
C THR A 72 35.36 -27.09 -16.08
N THR A 73 35.09 -26.97 -17.40
CA THR A 73 35.44 -27.87 -18.54
C THR A 73 35.47 -29.41 -18.39
N ASN A 74 34.64 -30.10 -19.19
CA ASN A 74 34.99 -31.02 -20.32
C ASN A 74 33.69 -31.75 -20.76
N GLU A 75 33.09 -31.45 -21.91
CA GLU A 75 33.40 -31.85 -23.30
C GLU A 75 32.66 -33.09 -23.81
N LYS A 76 32.29 -32.99 -25.11
CA LYS A 76 31.70 -33.94 -26.08
C LYS A 76 30.18 -34.01 -26.09
N GLY A 77 29.45 -33.70 -27.16
CA GLY A 77 29.71 -33.25 -28.54
C GLY A 77 28.32 -33.18 -29.23
N ALA A 78 28.08 -32.59 -30.39
CA ALA A 78 28.90 -31.93 -31.39
C ALA A 78 27.95 -31.17 -32.34
N ALA A 79 28.52 -30.16 -33.03
CA ALA A 79 28.14 -29.60 -34.33
C ALA A 79 26.78 -28.87 -34.43
N GLN A 80 26.61 -27.72 -35.09
CA GLN A 80 27.38 -26.86 -36.01
C GLN A 80 26.47 -25.59 -36.15
N SER A 81 26.84 -24.36 -36.46
CA SER A 81 28.03 -23.75 -37.05
C SER A 81 27.82 -22.22 -37.10
N GLY A 82 28.91 -21.46 -36.92
CA GLY A 82 29.16 -20.14 -37.54
C GLY A 82 28.44 -18.94 -36.91
N ALA A 83 29.05 -18.18 -35.99
CA ALA A 83 30.08 -17.14 -36.20
C ALA A 83 29.54 -15.96 -37.07
N ASN A 84 29.73 -14.67 -36.74
CA ASN A 84 30.71 -14.05 -35.87
C ASN A 84 30.34 -12.56 -35.66
N GLN A 85 30.73 -12.02 -34.51
CA GLN A 85 31.18 -10.63 -34.26
C GLN A 85 30.17 -9.48 -34.51
N SER A 86 30.05 -8.43 -33.70
CA SER A 86 30.98 -7.81 -32.75
C SER A 86 30.19 -6.78 -31.91
N LEU A 87 30.55 -6.65 -30.63
CA LEU A 87 30.30 -5.45 -29.80
C LEU A 87 31.30 -4.36 -30.24
N PRO A 88 30.98 -3.04 -30.13
CA PRO A 88 31.20 -2.39 -28.83
C PRO A 88 30.30 -1.18 -28.44
N LYS A 89 30.14 -1.06 -27.12
CA LYS A 89 30.24 0.11 -26.22
C LYS A 89 29.73 1.51 -26.64
N ALA A 90 28.83 2.01 -25.77
CA ALA A 90 28.89 3.25 -24.97
C ALA A 90 29.40 4.58 -25.58
N GLY A 91 28.54 5.61 -25.50
CA GLY A 91 28.89 7.04 -25.46
C GLY A 91 27.61 7.86 -25.17
N LYS A 92 27.46 8.42 -23.96
CA LYS A 92 27.67 9.85 -23.63
C LYS A 92 27.24 10.86 -24.72
N GLY A 93 26.26 11.69 -24.37
CA GLY A 93 26.41 13.14 -24.50
C GLY A 93 25.59 13.87 -25.57
N GLN A 94 24.81 14.83 -25.07
CA GLN A 94 24.54 16.16 -25.65
C GLN A 94 23.43 16.33 -26.71
N SER A 95 22.38 17.02 -26.25
CA SER A 95 21.82 18.26 -26.79
C SER A 95 21.94 18.52 -28.30
N ARG A 96 20.79 18.73 -28.95
CA ARG A 96 20.57 19.87 -29.88
C ARG A 96 19.09 20.03 -30.24
N ASP A 97 18.57 21.15 -29.75
CA ASP A 97 17.78 22.18 -30.39
C ASP A 97 17.01 21.93 -31.72
N SER A 98 15.80 22.48 -31.70
CA SER A 98 14.84 22.92 -32.72
C SER A 98 15.04 22.63 -34.22
N SER A 99 13.94 22.19 -34.87
CA SER A 99 13.20 23.03 -35.84
C SER A 99 11.98 22.34 -36.47
N LYS A 100 10.85 23.05 -36.41
CA LYS A 100 9.73 23.14 -37.36
C LYS A 100 9.51 22.00 -38.37
N ARG A 101 8.34 21.36 -38.28
CA ARG A 101 7.52 21.01 -39.46
C ARG A 101 6.02 21.22 -39.17
N GLN A 102 5.44 22.21 -39.85
CA GLN A 102 4.00 22.35 -40.07
C GLN A 102 3.58 21.50 -41.28
N SER A 103 2.40 20.88 -41.20
CA SER A 103 1.41 20.71 -42.28
C SER A 103 0.16 20.09 -41.65
N LYS A 104 -0.91 20.85 -41.44
CA LYS A 104 -2.12 20.86 -42.29
C LYS A 104 -2.62 19.48 -42.67
N ASN A 105 -3.83 19.15 -42.22
CA ASN A 105 -4.85 18.62 -43.12
C ASN A 105 -6.25 19.04 -42.64
N GLU A 106 -6.96 19.64 -43.59
CA GLU A 106 -8.36 19.98 -43.56
C GLU A 106 -9.22 18.73 -43.82
N THR A 107 -10.46 18.87 -43.40
CA THR A 107 -11.63 17.98 -43.38
C THR A 107 -12.11 17.48 -44.74
N SER A 108 -12.76 16.31 -44.75
CA SER A 108 -14.02 16.11 -45.49
C SER A 108 -14.91 15.04 -44.84
N GLU A 109 -16.21 15.34 -44.84
CA GLU A 109 -17.34 14.57 -44.31
C GLU A 109 -17.90 13.55 -45.33
N SER A 110 -18.37 12.40 -44.80
CA SER A 110 -19.54 11.60 -45.21
C SER A 110 -19.56 10.40 -44.24
N ASP A 111 -20.54 10.13 -43.38
CA ASP A 111 -21.95 9.95 -43.65
C ASP A 111 -22.83 10.24 -42.44
N ARG A 112 -24.08 10.57 -42.76
CA ARG A 112 -25.15 11.04 -41.90
C ARG A 112 -26.00 9.88 -41.33
N LEU A 113 -26.56 10.15 -40.15
CA LEU A 113 -27.82 9.63 -39.57
C LEU A 113 -27.78 8.28 -38.83
N THR A 114 -27.78 8.36 -37.50
CA THR A 114 -28.95 7.98 -36.70
C THR A 114 -28.94 8.82 -35.41
N GLY A 115 -30.04 9.51 -35.15
CA GLY A 115 -30.20 10.34 -33.97
C GLY A 115 -30.45 9.50 -32.73
N ASN A 116 -29.75 9.84 -31.65
CA ASN A 116 -30.30 9.76 -30.32
C ASN A 116 -29.72 10.91 -29.50
N HIS A 117 -30.56 11.91 -29.28
CA HIS A 117 -30.26 13.08 -28.47
C HIS A 117 -30.28 12.62 -27.00
N VAL A 118 -29.15 12.14 -26.49
CA VAL A 118 -28.98 11.97 -25.05
C VAL A 118 -28.47 13.29 -24.50
N ILE A 119 -29.38 14.05 -23.88
CA ILE A 119 -29.06 15.22 -23.07
C ILE A 119 -28.05 14.75 -22.01
N SER A 120 -26.80 15.18 -22.15
CA SER A 120 -25.78 15.02 -21.11
C SER A 120 -26.17 15.90 -19.92
N LYS A 121 -26.88 15.34 -18.95
CA LYS A 121 -27.00 15.96 -17.63
C LYS A 121 -25.60 16.05 -17.03
N GLU A 122 -25.14 17.28 -16.80
CA GLU A 122 -24.01 17.55 -15.93
C GLU A 122 -24.22 16.83 -14.59
N ARG A 123 -23.30 15.91 -14.26
CA ARG A 123 -23.28 15.25 -12.95
C ARG A 123 -22.80 16.25 -11.92
N THR A 124 -23.75 16.86 -11.24
CA THR A 124 -23.51 17.56 -9.98
C THR A 124 -23.08 16.52 -8.95
N GLY A 125 -21.89 16.71 -8.37
CA GLY A 125 -21.35 15.84 -7.34
C GLY A 125 -22.20 15.93 -6.08
N ASN A 126 -23.18 15.04 -5.95
CA ASN A 126 -23.97 14.85 -4.75
C ASN A 126 -23.75 13.44 -4.17
N ALA A 127 -24.07 13.31 -2.89
CA ALA A 127 -23.75 12.21 -1.98
C ALA A 127 -24.26 10.81 -2.38
N ASP A 128 -24.88 10.66 -3.55
CA ASP A 128 -25.65 9.49 -3.96
C ASP A 128 -24.76 8.39 -4.57
N ASP A 129 -23.70 8.76 -5.31
CA ASP A 129 -22.77 7.81 -5.97
C ASP A 129 -22.00 6.91 -4.98
N LEU A 130 -21.77 7.39 -3.74
CA LEU A 130 -21.07 6.61 -2.72
C LEU A 130 -21.97 5.57 -2.07
N SER A 131 -23.26 5.88 -1.90
CA SER A 131 -24.25 4.95 -1.32
C SER A 131 -24.52 3.77 -2.26
N GLU A 132 -24.56 4.03 -3.56
CA GLU A 132 -24.80 3.04 -4.61
C GLU A 132 -23.60 2.07 -4.71
N ALA A 133 -22.37 2.58 -4.71
CA ALA A 133 -21.15 1.77 -4.75
C ALA A 133 -20.85 1.01 -3.44
N LEU A 134 -21.38 1.46 -2.29
CA LEU A 134 -21.34 0.71 -1.02
C LEU A 134 -22.37 -0.42 -0.98
N SER A 135 -23.50 -0.24 -1.69
CA SER A 135 -24.56 -1.25 -1.77
C SER A 135 -24.13 -2.49 -2.56
N GLU A 136 -23.31 -2.34 -3.60
CA GLU A 136 -22.80 -3.46 -4.42
C GLU A 136 -21.89 -4.42 -3.64
N LEU A 137 -21.29 -3.97 -2.53
CA LEU A 137 -20.50 -4.80 -1.61
C LEU A 137 -21.23 -5.11 -0.28
N GLN A 138 -22.48 -4.67 -0.13
CA GLN A 138 -23.28 -4.79 1.10
C GLN A 138 -22.59 -4.22 2.37
N ILE A 139 -21.68 -3.24 2.23
CA ILE A 139 -20.98 -2.64 3.36
C ILE A 139 -21.85 -1.51 3.94
N THR A 140 -22.72 -1.86 4.88
CA THR A 140 -23.65 -0.93 5.55
C THR A 140 -23.07 -0.30 6.83
N LYS A 141 -21.89 -0.75 7.26
CA LYS A 141 -21.16 -0.28 8.46
C LYS A 141 -19.65 -0.25 8.20
N PRO A 142 -18.88 0.54 8.97
CA PRO A 142 -17.42 0.46 8.95
C PRO A 142 -16.94 -0.98 9.25
N LEU A 143 -16.01 -1.47 8.45
CA LEU A 143 -15.37 -2.77 8.60
C LEU A 143 -14.34 -2.68 9.72
N THR A 144 -14.38 -3.63 10.63
CA THR A 144 -13.24 -3.91 11.49
C THR A 144 -12.07 -4.45 10.66
N PHE A 145 -10.86 -4.34 11.17
CA PHE A 145 -9.69 -4.89 10.49
C PHE A 145 -9.79 -6.41 10.29
N LYS A 146 -10.38 -7.14 11.25
CA LYS A 146 -10.64 -8.58 11.12
C LYS A 146 -11.57 -8.90 9.95
N GLU A 147 -12.67 -8.15 9.80
CA GLU A 147 -13.57 -8.29 8.65
C GLU A 147 -12.84 -7.93 7.35
N ALA A 148 -12.06 -6.86 7.34
CA ALA A 148 -11.26 -6.46 6.18
C ALA A 148 -10.27 -7.55 5.75
N VAL A 149 -9.54 -8.19 6.67
CA VAL A 149 -8.61 -9.29 6.36
C VAL A 149 -9.35 -10.53 5.84
N ALA A 150 -10.57 -10.78 6.32
CA ALA A 150 -11.41 -11.88 5.82
C ALA A 150 -11.91 -11.65 4.39
N THR A 151 -12.19 -10.39 4.03
CA THR A 151 -12.75 -10.02 2.72
C THR A 151 -11.67 -9.68 1.68
N PHE A 152 -10.62 -8.98 2.06
CA PHE A 152 -9.59 -8.45 1.16
C PHE A 152 -8.28 -9.22 1.28
N ARG A 153 -7.96 -9.99 0.24
CA ARG A 153 -6.65 -10.65 0.11
C ARG A 153 -5.60 -9.67 -0.43
N PRO A 154 -4.30 -9.86 -0.14
CA PRO A 154 -3.25 -9.10 -0.81
C PRO A 154 -3.42 -9.17 -2.34
N GLY A 155 -3.41 -8.02 -3.02
CA GLY A 155 -3.73 -8.00 -4.45
C GLY A 155 -3.90 -6.60 -5.01
N ILE A 156 -4.44 -6.52 -6.23
CA ILE A 156 -4.69 -5.28 -6.96
C ILE A 156 -6.19 -4.98 -6.95
N TYR A 157 -6.55 -3.75 -6.58
CA TYR A 157 -7.94 -3.32 -6.45
C TYR A 157 -8.20 -2.03 -7.23
N LYS A 158 -9.48 -1.77 -7.54
CA LYS A 158 -9.90 -0.50 -8.13
C LYS A 158 -9.76 0.63 -7.11
N GLY A 159 -9.44 1.84 -7.57
CA GLY A 159 -9.26 3.00 -6.71
C GLY A 159 -10.44 3.30 -5.78
N ASP A 160 -11.67 3.14 -6.27
CA ASP A 160 -12.88 3.36 -5.49
C ASP A 160 -13.10 2.29 -4.41
N VAL A 161 -12.73 1.04 -4.69
CA VAL A 161 -12.71 -0.05 -3.69
C VAL A 161 -11.69 0.25 -2.59
N ILE A 162 -10.50 0.74 -2.96
CA ILE A 162 -9.46 1.16 -1.99
C ILE A 162 -9.96 2.34 -1.14
N LYS A 163 -10.63 3.31 -1.77
CA LYS A 163 -11.29 4.43 -1.07
C LYS A 163 -12.37 3.95 -0.09
N ARG A 164 -13.11 2.88 -0.40
CA ARG A 164 -14.07 2.32 0.56
C ARG A 164 -13.34 1.64 1.71
N LEU A 165 -12.37 0.76 1.42
CA LEU A 165 -11.61 0.02 2.42
C LEU A 165 -10.89 0.95 3.41
N TRP A 166 -10.11 1.93 2.93
CA TRP A 166 -9.36 2.81 3.83
C TRP A 166 -10.30 3.69 4.69
N SER A 167 -11.43 4.16 4.14
CA SER A 167 -12.40 5.00 4.87
C SER A 167 -13.06 4.19 5.98
N SER A 168 -13.42 2.96 5.66
CA SER A 168 -14.03 2.00 6.57
C SER A 168 -13.10 1.68 7.75
N LEU A 169 -11.82 1.42 7.48
CA LEU A 169 -10.82 1.16 8.52
C LEU A 169 -10.55 2.40 9.37
N LEU A 170 -10.34 3.57 8.75
CA LEU A 170 -10.12 4.83 9.48
C LEU A 170 -11.27 5.13 10.43
N GLN A 171 -12.51 5.00 9.95
CA GLN A 171 -13.69 5.23 10.78
C GLN A 171 -13.76 4.23 11.94
N SER A 172 -13.61 2.94 11.68
CA SER A 172 -13.57 1.90 12.74
C SER A 172 -12.45 2.19 13.77
N TRP A 173 -11.27 2.62 13.33
CA TRP A 173 -10.16 2.95 14.22
C TRP A 173 -10.43 4.18 15.10
N PHE A 174 -11.04 5.23 14.54
CA PHE A 174 -11.46 6.38 15.32
C PHE A 174 -12.51 6.01 16.37
N GLU A 175 -13.53 5.24 15.98
CA GLU A 175 -14.62 4.78 16.87
C GLU A 175 -14.10 3.88 18.00
N ARG A 176 -13.05 3.10 17.73
CA ARG A 176 -12.43 2.17 18.70
C ARG A 176 -11.28 2.79 19.50
N GLY A 177 -11.05 4.10 19.39
CA GLY A 177 -10.05 4.81 20.17
C GLY A 177 -8.60 4.49 19.79
N ALA A 178 -8.35 4.00 18.57
CA ALA A 178 -6.98 3.78 18.10
C ALA A 178 -6.26 5.11 17.87
N ARG A 179 -4.93 5.09 18.04
CA ARG A 179 -4.07 6.18 17.55
C ARG A 179 -3.92 6.02 16.05
N VAL A 180 -4.51 6.94 15.29
CA VAL A 180 -4.53 6.87 13.82
C VAL A 180 -3.33 7.58 13.19
N TYR A 181 -2.66 6.89 12.28
CA TYR A 181 -1.53 7.40 11.50
C TYR A 181 -1.90 7.37 10.02
N ILE A 182 -1.65 8.47 9.31
CA ILE A 182 -1.87 8.57 7.87
C ILE A 182 -0.55 8.95 7.21
N VAL A 183 -0.12 8.15 6.25
CA VAL A 183 1.14 8.34 5.52
C VAL A 183 0.86 8.30 4.03
N SER A 184 1.03 9.44 3.37
CA SER A 184 0.96 9.52 1.91
C SER A 184 1.72 10.75 1.44
N PRO A 185 2.60 10.65 0.44
CA PRO A 185 3.32 11.82 -0.03
C PRO A 185 2.37 12.83 -0.69
N TRP A 186 1.30 12.33 -1.32
CA TRP A 186 0.33 13.18 -2.01
C TRP A 186 -1.10 12.95 -1.51
N MET A 187 -1.71 14.03 -1.03
CA MET A 187 -3.11 14.08 -0.60
C MET A 187 -3.71 15.43 -0.97
N ASP A 188 -4.80 15.40 -1.72
CA ASP A 188 -5.48 16.62 -2.18
C ASP A 188 -6.39 17.21 -1.09
N LYS A 189 -6.72 18.49 -1.24
CA LYS A 189 -7.60 19.22 -0.32
C LYS A 189 -8.93 18.51 -0.06
N LYS A 190 -9.52 17.91 -1.10
CA LYS A 190 -10.81 17.22 -0.99
C LYS A 190 -10.70 15.98 -0.10
N THR A 191 -9.61 15.23 -0.20
CA THR A 191 -9.37 14.04 0.60
C THR A 191 -9.05 14.41 2.05
N ILE A 192 -8.24 15.44 2.29
CA ILE A 192 -8.02 15.99 3.65
C ILE A 192 -9.37 16.38 4.28
N GLY A 193 -10.20 17.13 3.53
CA GLY A 193 -11.52 17.55 3.97
C GLY A 193 -12.48 16.39 4.20
N TYR A 194 -12.42 15.35 3.38
CA TYR A 194 -13.21 14.14 3.58
C TYR A 194 -12.84 13.43 4.89
N VAL A 195 -11.56 13.25 5.19
CA VAL A 195 -11.11 12.66 6.46
C VAL A 195 -11.64 13.47 7.64
N LYS A 196 -11.41 14.80 7.63
CA LYS A 196 -11.87 15.68 8.72
C LYS A 196 -13.39 15.63 8.90
N ASN A 197 -14.13 15.87 7.82
CA ASN A 197 -15.56 16.19 7.91
C ASN A 197 -16.47 14.96 7.89
N ARG A 198 -15.99 13.79 7.42
CA ARG A 198 -16.80 12.58 7.27
C ARG A 198 -16.34 11.41 8.12
N LEU A 199 -15.05 11.30 8.40
CA LEU A 199 -14.51 10.12 9.11
C LEU A 199 -14.19 10.40 10.58
N MET A 200 -13.84 11.63 10.93
CA MET A 200 -13.48 11.99 12.29
C MET A 200 -14.70 12.50 13.07
N THR A 201 -14.97 11.94 14.26
CA THR A 201 -15.91 12.52 15.24
C THR A 201 -15.29 13.71 15.96
N ASP A 202 -16.04 14.49 16.75
CA ASP A 202 -15.51 15.62 17.52
C ASP A 202 -14.40 15.27 18.52
N GLN A 203 -14.37 14.01 18.99
CA GLN A 203 -13.33 13.51 19.89
C GLN A 203 -12.15 12.87 19.15
N SER A 204 -12.28 12.65 17.85
CA SER A 204 -11.25 12.01 17.04
C SER A 204 -10.11 12.98 16.69
N SER A 205 -8.88 12.47 16.71
CA SER A 205 -7.70 13.20 16.23
C SER A 205 -6.77 12.25 15.49
N ILE A 206 -6.13 12.74 14.43
CA ILE A 206 -5.03 12.02 13.78
C ILE A 206 -3.80 12.16 14.67
N GLN A 207 -3.22 11.03 15.09
CA GLN A 207 -2.02 11.04 15.94
C GLN A 207 -0.80 11.56 15.17
N ALA A 208 -0.62 11.13 13.92
CA ALA A 208 0.36 11.73 13.03
C ALA A 208 -0.07 11.68 11.57
N LEU A 209 0.11 12.80 10.85
CA LEU A 209 -0.03 12.89 9.40
C LEU A 209 1.36 13.10 8.79
N TYR A 210 1.82 12.16 7.98
CA TYR A 210 3.04 12.26 7.19
C TYR A 210 2.68 12.59 5.74
N ILE A 211 3.14 13.74 5.27
CA ILE A 211 2.82 14.28 3.95
C ILE A 211 4.01 15.04 3.37
N ARG A 212 4.06 15.26 2.06
CA ARG A 212 5.08 16.13 1.45
C ARG A 212 4.55 17.54 1.21
N ASP A 213 5.47 18.45 0.91
CA ASP A 213 5.16 19.79 0.39
C ASP A 213 6.00 20.03 -0.89
N PRO A 214 5.39 20.29 -2.07
CA PRO A 214 3.94 20.30 -2.33
C PRO A 214 3.26 18.95 -2.03
N CYS A 215 2.00 19.02 -1.62
CA CYS A 215 1.25 17.85 -1.17
C CYS A 215 0.35 17.26 -2.25
N PHE A 216 0.25 17.90 -3.42
CA PHE A 216 -0.53 17.38 -4.55
C PHE A 216 -0.09 18.07 -5.84
N THR A 217 -0.13 17.34 -6.94
CA THR A 217 0.09 17.88 -8.29
C THR A 217 -1.06 17.40 -9.17
N ASP A 218 -1.77 18.32 -9.79
CA ASP A 218 -2.88 17.98 -10.68
C ASP A 218 -2.39 17.45 -12.04
N LYS A 219 -3.34 17.00 -12.86
CA LYS A 219 -3.07 16.47 -14.21
C LYS A 219 -2.40 17.47 -15.18
N ASN A 220 -2.47 18.76 -14.88
CA ASN A 220 -1.85 19.83 -15.67
C ASN A 220 -0.48 20.22 -15.12
N GLY A 221 0.01 19.54 -14.08
CA GLY A 221 1.27 19.85 -13.42
C GLY A 221 1.19 20.99 -12.40
N LYS A 222 -0.03 21.45 -12.04
CA LYS A 222 -0.19 22.48 -11.02
C LYS A 222 0.02 21.86 -9.64
N GLU A 223 1.08 22.28 -8.96
CA GLU A 223 1.37 21.92 -7.58
C GLU A 223 0.46 22.68 -6.60
N THR A 224 0.02 22.00 -5.55
CA THR A 224 -0.71 22.57 -4.41
C THR A 224 0.16 22.44 -3.17
N SER A 225 0.46 23.56 -2.53
CA SER A 225 1.20 23.56 -1.27
C SER A 225 0.38 22.94 -0.14
N LEU A 226 1.05 22.40 0.87
CA LEU A 226 0.37 21.86 2.04
C LEU A 226 -0.47 22.92 2.76
N ALA A 227 0.03 24.16 2.84
CA ALA A 227 -0.70 25.28 3.44
C ALA A 227 -2.02 25.56 2.70
N GLU A 228 -1.98 25.61 1.36
CA GLU A 228 -3.17 25.82 0.53
C GLU A 228 -4.18 24.68 0.70
N ALA A 229 -3.71 23.43 0.76
CA ALA A 229 -4.57 22.26 0.91
C ALA A 229 -5.25 22.22 2.30
N MET A 230 -4.55 22.63 3.36
CA MET A 230 -5.08 22.68 4.72
C MET A 230 -6.01 23.89 4.95
N ARG A 231 -5.75 25.02 4.28
CA ARG A 231 -6.52 26.26 4.43
C ARG A 231 -7.99 26.04 4.05
N GLY A 232 -8.88 26.38 4.97
CA GLY A 232 -10.33 26.20 4.80
C GLY A 232 -10.82 24.76 4.99
N VAL A 233 -9.92 23.80 5.22
CA VAL A 233 -10.29 22.49 5.76
C VAL A 233 -10.28 22.55 7.28
N PHE A 234 -9.18 23.02 7.86
CA PHE A 234 -9.04 23.23 9.30
C PHE A 234 -9.08 24.73 9.63
N SER A 235 -9.77 25.08 10.70
CA SER A 235 -9.61 26.37 11.37
C SER A 235 -8.47 26.31 12.38
N GLU A 236 -8.01 27.47 12.88
CA GLU A 236 -6.95 27.53 13.89
C GLU A 236 -7.31 26.78 15.19
N THR A 237 -8.58 26.82 15.60
CA THR A 237 -9.07 26.10 16.79
C THR A 237 -9.12 24.59 16.59
N GLU A 238 -9.14 24.13 15.34
CA GLU A 238 -9.12 22.71 14.96
C GLU A 238 -7.70 22.21 14.66
N ALA A 239 -6.66 23.03 14.87
CA ALA A 239 -5.29 22.61 14.59
C ALA A 239 -4.85 21.38 15.40
N ASN A 240 -5.44 21.16 16.59
CA ASN A 240 -5.20 20.00 17.44
C ASN A 240 -5.80 18.69 16.90
N ARG A 241 -6.65 18.76 15.86
CA ARG A 241 -7.23 17.58 15.18
C ARG A 241 -6.17 16.76 14.46
N ILE A 242 -5.02 17.36 14.16
CA ILE A 242 -3.79 16.67 13.76
C ILE A 242 -2.75 16.91 14.85
N ARG A 243 -2.48 15.89 15.68
CA ARG A 243 -1.60 16.04 16.85
C ARG A 243 -0.13 16.25 16.45
N CYS A 244 0.31 15.58 15.40
CA CYS A 244 1.66 15.72 14.86
C CYS A 244 1.59 15.77 13.33
N LEU A 245 2.05 16.86 12.73
CA LEU A 245 2.14 17.00 11.28
C LEU A 245 3.62 16.90 10.88
N ARG A 246 3.95 15.87 10.09
CA ARG A 246 5.29 15.55 9.64
C ARG A 246 5.40 15.81 8.14
N VAL A 247 6.24 16.77 7.77
CA VAL A 247 6.36 17.25 6.39
C VAL A 247 7.70 16.82 5.79
N GLY A 248 7.64 16.08 4.69
CA GLY A 248 8.79 15.70 3.86
C GLY A 248 8.96 16.59 2.63
N THR A 249 10.09 16.47 1.95
CA THR A 249 10.39 17.21 0.71
C THR A 249 9.95 16.43 -0.54
N ASP A 250 9.60 17.15 -1.59
CA ASP A 250 9.12 16.55 -2.84
C ASP A 250 10.23 15.97 -3.73
N ARG A 251 11.47 16.50 -3.66
CA ARG A 251 12.47 16.25 -4.71
C ARG A 251 13.71 15.51 -4.23
N GLU A 252 14.16 14.59 -5.09
CA GLU A 252 15.50 13.98 -5.09
C GLU A 252 16.64 15.01 -5.24
N THR A 253 16.32 16.23 -5.67
CA THR A 253 17.30 17.26 -6.08
C THR A 253 18.15 17.83 -4.96
N ASP A 254 17.75 17.63 -3.70
CA ASP A 254 18.50 18.09 -2.53
C ASP A 254 19.56 17.10 -2.04
N GLY A 255 19.66 15.92 -2.67
CA GLY A 255 20.47 14.80 -2.16
C GLY A 255 19.99 14.28 -0.79
N LYS A 256 18.80 14.70 -0.35
CA LYS A 256 18.18 14.31 0.92
C LYS A 256 17.27 13.12 0.71
N ALA A 257 17.25 12.22 1.69
CA ALA A 257 16.30 11.12 1.71
C ALA A 257 14.86 11.65 1.78
N TYR A 258 13.95 10.95 1.12
CA TYR A 258 12.55 11.34 0.99
C TYR A 258 11.66 10.08 1.06
N PHE A 259 10.40 10.20 1.50
CA PHE A 259 9.51 9.04 1.67
C PHE A 259 8.44 8.99 0.57
N HIS A 260 8.20 7.83 -0.02
CA HIS A 260 7.13 7.64 -1.02
C HIS A 260 6.13 6.53 -0.64
N CYS A 261 6.27 5.90 0.53
CA CYS A 261 5.33 4.88 0.98
C CYS A 261 3.93 5.47 1.21
N LYS A 262 2.90 4.63 1.09
CA LYS A 262 1.52 4.98 1.41
C LYS A 262 0.90 3.92 2.30
N PHE A 263 0.45 4.32 3.48
CA PHE A 263 -0.27 3.46 4.39
C PHE A 263 -1.12 4.26 5.37
N VAL A 264 -2.11 3.61 5.95
CA VAL A 264 -2.79 4.06 7.16
C VAL A 264 -2.68 3.01 8.24
N ALA A 265 -2.61 3.43 9.49
CA ALA A 265 -2.51 2.51 10.61
C ALA A 265 -3.36 2.96 11.80
N GLY A 266 -4.02 1.98 12.43
CA GLY A 266 -4.66 2.10 13.74
C GLY A 266 -3.81 1.40 14.79
N LYS A 267 -3.19 2.17 15.68
CA LYS A 267 -2.35 1.63 16.76
C LYS A 267 -3.12 1.61 18.08
N TYR A 268 -3.21 0.42 18.67
CA TYR A 268 -3.70 0.21 20.02
C TYR A 268 -2.53 0.09 21.00
N GLU A 269 -2.76 -0.44 22.20
CA GLU A 269 -1.71 -0.66 23.20
C GLU A 269 -0.74 -1.77 22.73
N ASN A 270 -1.29 -2.95 22.40
CA ASN A 270 -0.49 -4.16 22.18
C ASN A 270 -0.25 -4.52 20.70
N HIS A 271 -1.00 -3.90 19.78
CA HIS A 271 -0.91 -4.23 18.35
C HIS A 271 -1.22 -3.01 17.47
N VAL A 272 -0.86 -3.15 16.20
CA VAL A 272 -1.07 -2.16 15.14
C VAL A 272 -1.70 -2.85 13.93
N GLU A 273 -2.80 -2.30 13.47
CA GLU A 273 -3.49 -2.70 12.25
C GLU A 273 -3.06 -1.75 11.12
N ILE A 274 -2.59 -2.28 9.99
CA ILE A 274 -1.97 -1.48 8.92
C ILE A 274 -2.59 -1.86 7.57
N LEU A 275 -3.04 -0.84 6.83
CA LEU A 275 -3.35 -0.95 5.40
C LEU A 275 -2.22 -0.29 4.61
N VAL A 276 -1.48 -1.10 3.85
CA VAL A 276 -0.46 -0.64 2.89
C VAL A 276 -1.05 -0.64 1.49
N THR A 277 -0.78 0.40 0.72
CA THR A 277 -1.23 0.49 -0.67
C THR A 277 -0.23 1.24 -1.55
N SER A 278 -0.24 0.99 -2.86
CA SER A 278 0.43 1.87 -3.81
C SER A 278 -0.35 3.16 -4.12
N ALA A 279 -1.64 3.21 -3.74
CA ALA A 279 -2.49 4.36 -3.97
C ALA A 279 -2.06 5.57 -3.11
N ASN A 280 -1.87 6.73 -3.74
CA ASN A 280 -1.85 7.99 -3.01
C ASN A 280 -3.27 8.33 -2.53
N PHE A 281 -3.38 9.10 -1.46
CA PHE A 281 -4.69 9.43 -0.88
C PHE A 281 -5.26 10.67 -1.54
N ASN A 282 -5.62 10.54 -2.82
CA ASN A 282 -6.18 11.62 -3.61
C ASN A 282 -7.25 11.09 -4.59
N ASP A 283 -8.05 11.99 -5.14
CA ASP A 283 -9.14 11.68 -6.05
C ASP A 283 -8.68 10.95 -7.32
N HIS A 284 -7.48 11.25 -7.81
CA HIS A 284 -6.93 10.59 -8.99
C HIS A 284 -6.75 9.10 -8.74
N HIS A 285 -6.13 8.73 -7.63
CA HIS A 285 -5.91 7.35 -7.27
C HIS A 285 -7.18 6.63 -6.79
N PHE A 286 -8.15 7.37 -6.27
CA PHE A 286 -9.44 6.82 -5.88
C PHE A 286 -10.46 6.70 -7.03
N ASN A 287 -10.05 6.97 -8.26
CA ASN A 287 -10.87 6.76 -9.44
C ASN A 287 -11.11 5.24 -9.70
N PRO A 288 -12.32 4.79 -10.09
CA PRO A 288 -12.60 3.38 -10.42
C PRO A 288 -11.74 2.79 -11.56
N LEU A 289 -11.17 3.62 -12.42
CA LEU A 289 -10.25 3.21 -13.49
C LEU A 289 -8.82 2.97 -12.98
N GLN A 290 -8.46 3.55 -11.83
CA GLN A 290 -7.15 3.34 -11.22
C GLN A 290 -7.04 1.90 -10.69
N ARG A 291 -5.83 1.34 -10.75
CA ARG A 291 -5.46 0.08 -10.12
C ARG A 291 -4.26 0.30 -9.21
N ASP A 292 -4.40 -0.14 -7.96
CA ASP A 292 -3.33 -0.04 -6.97
C ASP A 292 -3.30 -1.30 -6.12
N SER A 293 -2.12 -1.63 -5.59
CA SER A 293 -1.94 -2.78 -4.72
C SER A 293 -2.45 -2.48 -3.31
N VAL A 294 -2.94 -3.51 -2.62
CA VAL A 294 -3.39 -3.48 -1.24
C VAL A 294 -2.82 -4.67 -0.49
N ILE A 295 -2.31 -4.41 0.71
CA ILE A 295 -1.91 -5.43 1.68
C ILE A 295 -2.39 -4.98 3.07
N LEU A 296 -3.00 -5.89 3.81
CA LEU A 296 -3.36 -5.69 5.22
C LEU A 296 -2.36 -6.44 6.10
N LEU A 297 -1.78 -5.74 7.08
CA LEU A 297 -0.76 -6.27 7.98
C LEU A 297 -1.14 -6.01 9.44
N SER A 298 -0.81 -6.95 10.32
CA SER A 298 -0.83 -6.76 11.76
C SER A 298 0.60 -6.77 12.28
N GLU A 299 0.93 -5.83 13.15
CA GLU A 299 2.27 -5.68 13.74
C GLU A 299 2.18 -5.43 15.25
N ASN A 300 3.27 -5.67 15.97
CA ASN A 300 3.38 -5.22 17.36
C ASN A 300 3.79 -3.73 17.42
N SER A 301 3.47 -3.06 18.54
CA SER A 301 3.72 -1.63 18.71
C SER A 301 5.20 -1.23 18.55
N ARG A 302 6.14 -2.03 19.06
CA ARG A 302 7.58 -1.74 19.01
C ARG A 302 8.11 -1.80 17.58
N ASP A 303 7.70 -2.81 16.83
CA ASP A 303 8.12 -2.98 15.45
C ASP A 303 7.55 -1.90 14.54
N PHE A 304 6.29 -1.51 14.76
CA PHE A 304 5.71 -0.39 14.03
C PHE A 304 6.50 0.90 14.27
N GLU A 305 6.85 1.21 15.52
CA GLU A 305 7.66 2.38 15.86
C GLU A 305 9.06 2.33 15.21
N THR A 306 9.74 1.20 15.31
CA THR A 306 11.15 1.09 14.88
C THR A 306 11.31 0.89 13.36
N ARG A 307 10.41 0.13 12.72
CA ARG A 307 10.48 -0.19 11.29
C ARG A 307 9.75 0.80 10.39
N TYR A 308 8.73 1.50 10.91
CA TYR A 308 7.92 2.45 10.14
C TYR A 308 8.15 3.88 10.59
N LEU A 309 7.74 4.23 11.82
CA LEU A 309 7.70 5.63 12.26
C LEU A 309 9.11 6.24 12.34
N SER A 310 10.06 5.56 12.98
CA SER A 310 11.45 6.04 13.08
C SER A 310 12.08 6.29 11.69
N LYS A 311 11.74 5.48 10.68
CA LYS A 311 12.26 5.67 9.32
C LYS A 311 11.67 6.90 8.65
N LEU A 312 10.40 7.19 8.91
CA LEU A 312 9.72 8.39 8.41
C LEU A 312 10.18 9.66 9.15
N ASP A 313 10.33 9.59 10.46
CA ASP A 313 10.74 10.72 11.30
C ASP A 313 12.14 11.23 10.90
N ASN A 314 13.04 10.34 10.47
CA ASN A 314 14.38 10.69 10.00
C ASN A 314 14.39 11.50 8.69
N VAL A 315 13.31 11.46 7.92
CA VAL A 315 13.21 12.12 6.59
C VAL A 315 12.11 13.18 6.52
N THR A 316 11.53 13.53 7.67
CA THR A 316 10.47 14.53 7.77
C THR A 316 10.74 15.51 8.91
N LYS A 317 10.13 16.69 8.84
CA LYS A 317 10.18 17.70 9.90
C LYS A 317 8.82 17.85 10.53
N GLU A 318 8.78 18.01 11.84
CA GLU A 318 7.55 18.36 12.54
C GLU A 318 7.19 19.81 12.27
N VAL A 319 5.93 20.05 11.92
CA VAL A 319 5.38 21.37 11.62
C VAL A 319 4.12 21.56 12.45
N SER A 320 3.94 22.74 13.04
CA SER A 320 2.69 23.10 13.70
C SER A 320 1.61 23.42 12.65
N LEU A 321 0.50 22.69 12.67
CA LEU A 321 -0.65 22.99 11.81
C LEU A 321 -1.19 24.41 12.08
N ALA A 322 -1.25 24.83 13.34
CA ALA A 322 -1.68 26.19 13.70
C ALA A 322 -0.78 27.26 13.06
N THR A 323 0.54 27.05 13.04
CA THR A 323 1.48 27.97 12.38
C THR A 323 1.33 27.93 10.86
N LEU A 324 1.04 26.77 10.29
CA LEU A 324 0.82 26.61 8.85
C LEU A 324 -0.44 27.36 8.38
N LEU A 325 -1.52 27.33 9.17
CA LEU A 325 -2.79 27.97 8.84
C LEU A 325 -2.77 29.51 8.93
N LYS A 326 -1.82 30.09 9.68
CA LYS A 326 -1.64 31.54 9.84
C LYS A 326 -0.91 32.22 8.68
N LYS A 327 -0.12 31.46 7.92
CA LYS A 327 0.56 31.94 6.71
C LYS A 327 -0.40 32.02 5.54
#